data_AF-A0A956S102-F1
#
_entry.id   AF-A0A956S102-F1
#
_cell.length_a   1.000
_cell.length_b   1.000
_cell.length_c   1.000
_cell.angle_alpha   90.00
_cell.angle_beta   90.00
_cell.angle_gamma   90.00
#
_symmetry.space_group_name_H-M   'P 1'
#
loop_
_entity.id
_entity.type
_entity.pdbx_description
1 polymer ?
#
loop_
_entity_poly.entity_id
_entity_poly.type
_entity_poly.pdbx_seq_one_letter_code
_entity_poly.pdbx_strand_id
1 'polypeptide(L)' 'CRDVLAGLSDYLDGDLPGDVRARVDAHLAGCSNCERFGGRVGAIVGTLRSGRVRPLLTESQRASLVRGLRAAGALP' A
#
# COMPACT_ATOMS: atom_id res chain seq x y z
N CYS A 1 13.33 11.32 8.69
CA CYS A 1 12.48 11.27 7.49
C CYS A 1 12.96 10.27 6.45
N ARG A 2 14.16 10.40 5.86
CA ARG A 2 14.59 9.56 4.73
C ARG A 2 14.58 8.06 5.05
N ASP A 3 15.15 7.69 6.20
CA ASP A 3 15.22 6.27 6.61
C ASP A 3 13.84 5.68 6.93
N VAL A 4 12.94 6.50 7.49
CA VAL A 4 11.53 6.12 7.72
C VAL A 4 10.80 5.88 6.41
N LEU A 5 11.05 6.71 5.39
CA LEU A 5 10.46 6.52 4.06
C LEU A 5 11.06 5.30 3.34
N ALA A 6 12.35 5.03 3.53
CA ALA A 6 13.01 3.87 2.94
C ALA A 6 12.44 2.55 3.48
N GLY A 7 12.15 2.48 4.78
CA GLY A 7 11.53 1.31 5.43
C GLY A 7 9.99 1.35 5.49
N LEU A 8 9.34 2.25 4.75
CA LEU A 8 7.89 2.46 4.88
C LEU A 8 7.06 1.25 4.44
N SER A 9 7.46 0.57 3.36
CA SER A 9 6.77 -0.62 2.89
C SER A 9 6.82 -1.73 3.95
N ASP A 10 8.02 -2.07 4.42
CA ASP A 10 8.22 -3.07 5.47
C ASP A 10 7.48 -2.69 6.77
N TYR A 11 7.45 -1.40 7.13
CA TYR A 11 6.68 -0.91 8.28
C TYR A 11 5.18 -1.17 8.11
N LEU A 12 4.64 -0.89 6.92
CA LEU A 12 3.23 -1.10 6.62
C LEU A 12 2.89 -2.59 6.59
N ASP A 13 3.75 -3.42 6.04
CA ASP A 13 3.57 -4.87 5.93
C ASP A 13 3.81 -5.61 7.26
N GLY A 14 4.46 -4.94 8.22
CA GLY A 14 4.72 -5.49 9.55
C GLY A 14 6.03 -6.28 9.64
N ASP A 15 6.90 -6.13 8.65
CA ASP A 15 8.12 -6.91 8.46
C ASP A 15 9.38 -6.24 9.06
N LEU A 16 9.23 -5.07 9.68
CA LEU A 16 10.35 -4.42 10.36
C LEU A 16 10.73 -5.13 11.67
N PRO A 17 12.05 -5.27 11.96
CA PRO A 17 12.51 -5.67 13.27
C PRO A 17 11.97 -4.75 14.37
N GLY A 18 11.68 -5.30 15.55
CA GLY A 18 10.98 -4.57 16.62
C GLY A 18 11.70 -3.30 17.09
N ASP A 19 13.03 -3.31 17.13
CA ASP A 19 13.85 -2.14 17.48
C ASP A 19 13.79 -1.04 16.42
N VAL A 20 13.76 -1.42 15.13
CA VAL A 20 13.59 -0.49 14.01
C VAL A 20 12.17 0.07 13.99
N ARG A 21 11.17 -0.76 14.23
CA ARG A 21 9.76 -0.34 14.33
C ARG A 21 9.57 0.70 15.44
N ALA A 22 10.15 0.47 16.63
CA ALA A 22 10.09 1.42 17.73
C ALA A 22 10.72 2.79 17.39
N ARG A 23 11.83 2.80 16.64
CA ARG A 23 12.46 4.05 16.16
C ARG A 23 11.57 4.78 15.14
N VAL A 24 10.90 4.05 14.26
CA VAL A 24 9.94 4.61 13.31
C VAL A 24 8.75 5.20 14.05
N ASP A 25 8.16 4.47 15.00
CA ASP A 25 7.05 4.93 15.84
C ASP A 25 7.41 6.24 16.57
N ALA A 26 8.59 6.29 17.19
CA ALA A 26 9.10 7.50 17.86
C ALA A 26 9.27 8.68 16.89
N HIS A 27 9.75 8.43 15.66
CA HIS A 27 9.89 9.49 14.65
C HIS A 27 8.54 10.01 14.18
N LEU A 28 7.55 9.14 13.98
CA LEU A 28 6.20 9.52 13.58
C LEU A 28 5.54 10.42 14.64
N ALA A 29 5.75 10.15 15.92
CA ALA A 29 5.26 10.99 17.02
C ALA A 29 5.97 12.36 17.12
N GLY A 30 7.23 12.44 16.68
CA GLY A 30 8.06 13.65 16.80
C GLY A 30 8.16 14.52 15.53
N CYS A 31 7.60 14.08 14.39
CA CYS A 31 7.76 14.76 13.11
C CYS A 31 6.41 14.98 12.42
N SER A 32 5.92 16.22 12.44
CA SER A 32 4.63 16.61 11.85
C SER A 32 4.47 16.24 10.37
N ASN A 33 5.55 16.28 9.59
CA ASN A 33 5.51 15.88 8.18
C ASN A 33 5.27 14.37 8.04
N CYS A 34 6.01 13.55 8.79
CA CYS A 34 5.86 12.10 8.73
C CYS A 34 4.57 11.63 9.40
N GLU A 35 4.11 12.31 10.45
CA GLU A 35 2.80 12.09 11.05
C GLU A 35 1.68 12.29 10.02
N ARG A 36 1.65 13.46 9.36
CA ARG A 36 0.62 13.78 8.36
C ARG A 36 0.71 12.88 7.13
N PHE A 37 1.91 12.68 6.60
CA PHE A 37 2.12 11.84 5.42
C PHE A 37 1.82 10.36 5.74
N GLY A 38 2.43 9.83 6.80
CA GLY A 38 2.25 8.45 7.24
C GLY A 38 0.79 8.15 7.62
N GLY A 39 0.10 9.08 8.27
CA GLY A 39 -1.32 8.95 8.57
C GLY A 39 -2.18 8.84 7.30
N ARG A 40 -1.91 9.64 6.26
CA ARG A 40 -2.61 9.54 4.96
C ARG A 40 -2.34 8.21 4.28
N VAL A 41 -1.08 7.78 4.24
CA VAL A 41 -0.69 6.49 3.63
C VAL A 41 -1.35 5.33 4.39
N GLY A 42 -1.28 5.33 5.72
CA GLY A 42 -1.90 4.33 6.58
C GLY A 42 -3.42 4.25 6.39
N ALA A 43 -4.11 5.37 6.24
CA ALA A 43 -5.54 5.39 5.95
C ALA A 43 -5.89 4.75 4.59
N ILE A 44 -5.10 5.02 3.54
CA ILE A 44 -5.28 4.42 2.21
C ILE A 44 -5.07 2.91 2.28
N VAL A 45 -3.94 2.47 2.85
CA VAL A 45 -3.61 1.04 3.00
C VAL A 45 -4.65 0.33 3.86
N GLY A 46 -5.09 0.94 4.97
CA GLY A 46 -6.16 0.41 5.81
C GLY A 46 -7.48 0.25 5.06
N THR A 47 -7.82 1.21 4.19
CA THR A 47 -9.02 1.12 3.34
C THR A 47 -8.92 -0.07 2.37
N LEU A 48 -7.77 -0.22 1.69
CA LEU A 48 -7.51 -1.33 0.77
C LEU A 48 -7.57 -2.69 1.49
N ARG A 49 -6.87 -2.83 2.62
CA ARG A 49 -6.83 -4.08 3.41
C ARG A 49 -8.18 -4.45 4.00
N SER A 50 -9.02 -3.46 4.34
CA SER A 50 -10.35 -3.70 4.90
C SER A 50 -11.36 -4.26 3.90
N GLY A 51 -11.00 -4.42 2.61
CA GLY A 51 -11.92 -4.91 1.58
C GLY A 51 -13.08 -3.95 1.26
N ARG A 52 -13.05 -2.73 1.82
CA ARG A 52 -14.04 -1.68 1.53
C ARG A 52 -13.91 -1.14 0.12
N VAL A 53 -12.80 -1.41 -0.56
CA VAL A 53 -12.65 -1.17 -2.00
C VAL A 53 -13.24 -2.36 -2.73
N ARG A 54 -14.38 -2.13 -3.38
CA ARG A 54 -15.04 -3.16 -4.19
C ARG A 54 -14.39 -3.20 -5.58
N PRO A 55 -13.96 -4.37 -6.07
CA PRO A 55 -13.41 -4.46 -7.42
C PRO A 55 -14.48 -4.10 -8.45
N LEU A 56 -14.06 -3.34 -9.48
CA LEU A 56 -14.94 -2.93 -10.59
C LEU A 56 -15.35 -4.11 -11.48
N LEU A 57 -14.45 -5.10 -11.60
CA LEU A 57 -14.65 -6.31 -12.38
C LEU A 57 -14.57 -7.51 -11.44
N THR A 58 -15.47 -8.47 -11.61
CA THR A 58 -15.29 -9.81 -11.05
C THR A 58 -14.07 -10.49 -11.67
N GLU A 59 -13.59 -11.56 -11.05
CA GLU A 59 -12.45 -12.32 -11.59
C GLU A 59 -12.76 -12.89 -12.99
N SER A 60 -13.99 -13.36 -13.22
CA SER A 60 -14.41 -13.84 -14.54
C SER A 60 -14.46 -12.73 -15.60
N GLN A 61 -14.92 -11.54 -15.23
CA GLN A 61 -14.94 -10.37 -16.11
C GLN A 61 -13.52 -9.90 -16.44
N ARG A 62 -12.64 -9.83 -15.43
CA ARG A 62 -11.22 -9.50 -15.60
C ARG A 62 -10.54 -10.49 -16.56
N ALA A 63 -10.69 -11.79 -16.33
CA ALA A 63 -10.09 -12.82 -17.17
C ALA A 63 -10.59 -12.73 -18.62
N SER A 64 -11.88 -12.44 -18.81
CA SER A 64 -12.47 -12.28 -20.14
C SER A 64 -11.96 -11.03 -20.87
N LEU A 65 -11.86 -9.90 -20.16
CA LEU A 65 -11.29 -8.66 -20.70
C LEU A 65 -9.84 -8.87 -21.13
N VAL A 66 -9.01 -9.47 -20.28
CA VAL A 66 -7.59 -9.73 -20.59
C VAL A 66 -7.44 -10.63 -21.81
N ARG A 67 -8.25 -11.71 -21.92
CA ARG A 67 -8.24 -12.55 -23.13
C ARG A 67 -8.64 -11.78 -24.38
N GLY A 68 -9.67 -10.94 -24.29
CA GLY A 68 -10.13 -10.10 -25.41
C GLY A 68 -9.06 -9.11 -25.85
N LEU A 69 -8.39 -8.42 -24.92
CA LEU A 69 -7.34 -7.46 -25.22
C LEU A 69 -6.12 -8.12 -25.88
N ARG A 70 -5.73 -9.34 -25.44
CA ARG A 70 -4.68 -10.12 -26.13
C ARG A 70 -5.09 -10.54 -27.53
N ALA A 71 -6.31 -11.05 -27.71
CA ALA A 71 -6.81 -11.42 -29.03
C ALA A 71 -6.88 -10.23 -30.00
N ALA A 72 -7.10 -9.02 -29.48
CA ALA A 72 -7.07 -7.78 -30.24
C ALA A 72 -5.66 -7.20 -30.45
N GLY A 73 -4.60 -7.85 -29.94
CA GLY A 73 -3.22 -7.36 -30.02
C GLY A 73 -2.91 -6.14 -29.14
N ALA A 74 -3.78 -5.79 -28.20
CA ALA A 74 -3.64 -4.63 -27.31
C ALA A 74 -2.83 -4.93 -26.04
N LEU A 75 -2.56 -6.20 -25.75
CA LEU A 75 -1.63 -6.64 -24.72
C LEU A 75 -0.74 -7.76 -25.28
N PRO A 76 0.52 -7.86 -24.80
CA PRO A 76 1.37 -9.00 -25.06
C PRO A 76 0.84 -10.30 -24.41
#